data_AF-A0A0N4TZ44-F1
#
_entry.id   AF-A0A0N4TZ44-F1
#
_cell.length_a   1.000
_cell.length_b   1.000
_cell.length_c   1.000
_cell.angle_alpha   90.00
_cell.angle_beta   90.00
_cell.angle_gamma   90.00
#
_symmetry.space_group_name_H-M   'P 1'
#
loop_
_entity.id
_entity.type
_entity.pdbx_description
1 polymer ?
#
loop_
_entity_poly.entity_id
_entity_poly.type
_entity_poly.pdbx_seq_one_letter_code
_entity_poly.pdbx_strand_id
1 'polypeptide(L)'
;MKVRKLQNLIERNEIYPRGANNITRTAKQHDTLLESFFARLKDDPILDEKADESGILDDILILIQIFRYMRMILKRKKKKKSIELYNKVKKESLRKVSKLNVKYPFGDYGSYNDMLKYMRTIEFYYPHITKLVRIGKTHEGAPIEGLKIGYPIRDINKRAFWIDANIHAREWASSHTALYFINQVCIIL
;
A
#
# COMPACT_ATOMS: atom_id res chain seq x y z
N MET A 1 10.99 -6.47 -51.58
CA MET A 1 9.93 -5.52 -51.14
C MET A 1 8.85 -6.25 -50.35
N LYS A 2 9.09 -6.52 -49.05
CA LYS A 2 8.04 -6.68 -48.00
C LYS A 2 8.61 -6.70 -46.57
N VAL A 3 9.80 -6.13 -46.35
CA VAL A 3 10.39 -5.90 -45.01
C VAL A 3 10.01 -4.51 -44.46
N ARG A 4 9.54 -3.59 -45.32
CA ARG A 4 9.09 -2.23 -44.92
C ARG A 4 7.63 -2.12 -44.44
N LYS A 5 6.91 -3.25 -44.30
CA LYS A 5 5.50 -3.24 -43.83
C LYS A 5 5.29 -3.81 -42.42
N LEU A 6 6.34 -4.35 -41.78
CA LEU A 6 6.30 -4.83 -40.38
C LEU A 6 7.01 -3.88 -39.40
N GLN A 7 7.99 -3.09 -39.84
CA GLN A 7 8.56 -2.01 -39.02
C GLN A 7 7.52 -0.92 -38.68
N ASN A 8 6.62 -0.62 -39.61
CA ASN A 8 5.53 0.36 -39.41
C ASN A 8 4.33 -0.15 -38.57
N LEU A 9 4.35 -1.39 -38.08
CA LEU A 9 3.33 -1.92 -37.17
C LEU A 9 3.88 -2.17 -35.75
N ILE A 10 5.20 -2.12 -35.56
CA ILE A 10 5.86 -2.28 -34.27
C ILE A 10 6.20 -0.91 -33.64
N GLU A 11 6.38 0.14 -34.44
CA GLU A 11 6.57 1.53 -33.93
C GLU A 11 5.29 2.21 -33.42
N ARG A 12 4.13 1.54 -33.42
CA ARG A 12 2.88 2.09 -32.83
C ARG A 12 2.57 1.58 -31.42
N ASN A 13 3.42 0.76 -30.82
CA ASN A 13 3.17 0.16 -29.50
C ASN A 13 4.28 0.42 -28.47
N GLU A 14 5.04 1.50 -28.62
CA GLU A 14 5.79 2.07 -27.51
C GLU A 14 4.85 2.87 -26.58
N ILE A 15 4.44 2.18 -25.51
CA ILE A 15 4.70 2.59 -24.13
C ILE A 15 4.17 4.01 -23.76
N TYR A 16 2.90 3.98 -23.31
CA TYR A 16 2.10 4.98 -22.58
C TYR A 16 1.61 6.24 -23.33
N PRO A 17 0.27 6.45 -23.33
CA PRO A 17 -0.21 7.76 -22.94
C PRO A 17 -1.46 7.76 -22.04
N ARG A 18 -1.48 8.79 -21.17
CA ARG A 18 -2.61 9.39 -20.45
C ARG A 18 -3.25 8.59 -19.30
N GLY A 19 -2.85 8.98 -18.10
CA GLY A 19 -3.59 8.68 -16.87
C GLY A 19 -2.98 9.20 -15.57
N ALA A 20 -1.82 9.86 -15.61
CA ALA A 20 -1.22 10.52 -14.45
C ALA A 20 -1.63 12.00 -14.36
N ASN A 21 -2.92 12.29 -14.21
CA ASN A 21 -3.44 13.64 -13.95
C ASN A 21 -4.59 13.45 -12.94
N ASN A 22 -4.45 13.73 -11.64
CA ASN A 22 -4.43 15.09 -11.09
C ASN A 22 -3.75 15.20 -9.71
N ILE A 23 -3.17 14.13 -9.17
CA ILE A 23 -2.63 14.10 -7.79
C ILE A 23 -1.10 14.35 -7.78
N THR A 24 -0.39 13.88 -8.79
CA THR A 24 1.07 14.06 -8.92
C THR A 24 1.43 15.41 -9.54
N ARG A 25 0.58 15.93 -10.44
CA ARG A 25 0.74 17.25 -11.06
C ARG A 25 0.53 18.38 -10.05
N THR A 26 -0.46 18.23 -9.16
CA THR A 26 -0.73 19.15 -8.05
C THR A 26 0.40 19.13 -7.01
N ALA A 27 0.90 17.96 -6.60
CA ALA A 27 2.03 17.91 -5.66
C ALA A 27 3.30 18.56 -6.23
N LYS A 28 3.65 18.27 -7.48
CA LYS A 28 4.83 18.88 -8.15
C LYS A 28 4.65 20.39 -8.40
N GLN A 29 3.43 20.83 -8.74
CA GLN A 29 3.12 22.26 -8.89
C GLN A 29 3.10 23.02 -7.56
N HIS A 30 2.61 22.42 -6.48
CA HIS A 30 2.61 23.02 -5.13
C HIS A 30 4.03 23.19 -4.58
N ASP A 31 4.92 22.22 -4.82
CA ASP A 31 6.33 22.30 -4.42
C ASP A 31 7.05 23.39 -5.25
N THR A 32 6.80 23.50 -6.56
CA THR A 32 7.35 24.62 -7.37
C THR A 32 6.77 25.99 -7.02
N LEU A 33 5.51 26.07 -6.58
CA LEU A 33 4.88 27.34 -6.18
C LEU A 33 5.49 27.86 -4.88
N LEU A 34 5.69 26.99 -3.89
CA LEU A 34 6.37 27.35 -2.64
C LEU A 34 7.82 27.78 -2.90
N GLU A 35 8.59 27.02 -3.68
CA GLU A 35 9.97 27.39 -4.03
C GLU A 35 10.03 28.69 -4.84
N SER A 36 9.10 28.92 -5.76
CA SER A 36 9.01 30.18 -6.52
C SER A 36 8.54 31.37 -5.68
N PHE A 37 7.76 31.11 -4.63
CA PHE A 37 7.29 32.12 -3.68
C PHE A 37 8.43 32.54 -2.73
N PHE A 38 9.20 31.56 -2.22
CA PHE A 38 10.39 31.85 -1.41
C PHE A 38 11.53 32.46 -2.23
N ALA A 39 11.68 32.10 -3.51
CA ALA A 39 12.62 32.78 -4.41
C ALA A 39 12.21 34.24 -4.64
N ARG A 40 10.92 34.52 -4.83
CA ARG A 40 10.40 35.88 -5.04
C ARG A 40 10.50 36.76 -3.79
N LEU A 41 10.20 36.20 -2.62
CA LEU A 41 10.43 36.87 -1.33
C LEU A 41 11.89 37.27 -1.12
N LYS A 42 12.82 36.55 -1.71
CA LYS A 42 14.27 36.82 -1.58
C LYS A 42 14.74 38.01 -2.42
N ASP A 43 13.95 38.38 -3.43
CA ASP A 43 14.24 39.42 -4.41
C ASP A 43 13.32 40.65 -4.26
N ASP A 44 12.45 40.69 -3.24
CA ASP A 44 11.49 41.78 -3.02
C ASP A 44 12.17 43.01 -2.36
N PRO A 45 12.22 44.18 -3.03
CA PRO A 45 12.94 45.38 -2.56
C PRO A 45 12.31 46.07 -1.34
N ILE A 46 11.16 45.58 -0.85
CA ILE A 46 10.53 46.03 0.39
C ILE A 46 11.34 45.60 1.63
N LEU A 47 12.23 44.61 1.49
CA LEU A 47 13.11 44.14 2.57
C LEU A 47 14.35 45.03 2.79
N ASP A 48 14.63 45.99 1.89
CA ASP A 48 15.77 46.92 2.01
C ASP A 48 15.43 48.20 2.80
N GLU A 49 14.16 48.43 3.16
CA GLU A 49 13.79 49.45 4.12
C GLU A 49 14.00 48.88 5.52
N LYS A 50 14.85 49.52 6.34
CA LYS A 50 15.15 49.12 7.73
C LYS A 50 13.89 49.16 8.61
N ALA A 51 13.01 48.19 8.45
CA ALA A 51 12.16 47.69 9.50
C ALA A 51 13.02 46.76 10.37
N ASP A 52 12.97 46.94 11.68
CA ASP A 52 13.71 46.13 12.67
C ASP A 52 13.80 44.66 12.22
N GLU A 53 15.01 44.22 11.84
CA GLU A 53 15.26 42.92 11.20
C GLU A 53 14.74 41.73 12.05
N SER A 54 14.50 41.96 13.35
CA SER A 54 13.87 41.00 14.25
C SER A 54 12.41 40.68 13.89
N GLY A 55 11.61 41.68 13.48
CA GLY A 55 10.17 41.50 13.24
C GLY A 55 9.86 40.68 11.99
N ILE A 56 10.57 40.95 10.89
CA ILE A 56 10.38 40.23 9.61
C ILE A 56 10.83 38.77 9.73
N LEU A 57 11.95 38.51 10.41
CA LEU A 57 12.43 37.15 10.65
C LEU A 57 11.46 36.37 11.54
N ASP A 58 10.93 36.99 12.59
CA ASP A 58 9.92 36.39 13.47
C ASP A 58 8.64 36.04 12.69
N ASP A 59 8.17 36.92 11.80
CA ASP A 59 7.00 36.69 10.96
C ASP A 59 7.20 35.54 9.96
N ILE A 60 8.39 35.44 9.33
CA ILE A 60 8.74 34.33 8.44
C ILE A 60 8.82 33.01 9.23
N LEU A 61 9.41 33.02 10.42
CA LEU A 61 9.49 31.87 11.32
C LEU A 61 8.09 31.40 11.75
N ILE A 62 7.19 32.34 12.06
CA ILE A 62 5.79 32.05 12.39
C ILE A 62 5.08 31.38 11.21
N LEU A 63 5.25 31.90 9.99
CA LEU A 63 4.68 31.31 8.77
C LEU A 63 5.17 29.88 8.53
N ILE A 64 6.47 29.61 8.67
CA ILE A 64 7.05 28.26 8.52
C ILE A 64 6.45 27.30 9.56
N GLN A 65 6.27 27.78 10.80
CA GLN A 65 5.71 26.99 11.90
C GLN A 65 4.23 26.65 11.64
N ILE A 66 3.44 27.61 11.13
CA ILE A 66 2.04 27.41 10.74
C ILE A 66 1.94 26.39 9.60
N PHE A 67 2.79 26.48 8.58
CA PHE A 67 2.82 25.51 7.48
C PHE A 67 3.17 24.09 7.95
N ARG A 68 4.17 23.95 8.85
CA ARG A 68 4.51 22.67 9.50
C ARG A 68 3.32 22.09 10.26
N TYR A 69 2.62 22.93 11.02
CA TYR A 69 1.46 22.53 11.80
C TYR A 69 0.28 22.10 10.91
N MET A 70 -0.03 22.86 9.86
CA MET A 70 -1.03 22.49 8.85
C MET A 70 -0.70 21.15 8.18
N ARG A 71 0.57 20.94 7.80
CA ARG A 71 1.03 19.68 7.19
C ARG A 71 0.84 18.50 8.15
N MET A 72 1.10 18.70 9.44
CA MET A 72 0.87 17.67 10.47
C MET A 72 -0.63 17.33 10.63
N ILE A 73 -1.51 18.34 10.65
CA ILE A 73 -2.97 18.13 10.72
C ILE A 73 -3.48 17.36 9.51
N LEU A 74 -3.03 17.71 8.31
CA LEU A 74 -3.44 17.04 7.07
C LEU A 74 -3.00 15.56 7.06
N LYS A 75 -1.77 15.26 7.52
CA LYS A 75 -1.31 13.87 7.70
C LYS A 75 -2.20 13.10 8.67
N ARG A 76 -2.59 13.70 9.80
CA ARG A 76 -3.52 13.08 10.78
C ARG A 76 -4.90 12.83 10.20
N LYS A 77 -5.49 13.81 9.49
CA LYS A 77 -6.81 13.66 8.84
C LYS A 77 -6.81 12.52 7.81
N LYS A 78 -5.76 12.43 6.97
CA LYS A 78 -5.62 11.31 6.00
C LYS A 78 -5.53 9.95 6.71
N LYS A 79 -4.73 9.84 7.78
CA LYS A 79 -4.60 8.61 8.58
C LYS A 79 -5.93 8.21 9.24
N LYS A 80 -6.67 9.18 9.79
CA LYS A 80 -8.00 8.94 10.39
C LYS A 80 -8.99 8.40 9.36
N LYS A 81 -9.05 9.01 8.18
CA LYS A 81 -9.92 8.57 7.07
C LYS A 81 -9.58 7.17 6.56
N SER A 82 -8.29 6.79 6.49
CA SER A 82 -7.89 5.43 6.12
C SER A 82 -8.27 4.39 7.19
N ILE A 83 -8.18 4.75 8.47
CA ILE A 83 -8.58 3.88 9.58
C ILE A 83 -10.10 3.68 9.60
N GLU A 84 -10.86 4.75 9.37
CA GLU A 84 -12.32 4.70 9.31
C GLU A 84 -12.80 3.86 8.13
N LEU A 85 -12.17 4.01 6.96
CA LEU A 85 -12.44 3.18 5.80
C LEU A 85 -12.10 1.71 6.05
N TYR A 86 -10.95 1.44 6.68
CA TYR A 86 -10.56 0.09 7.08
C TYR A 86 -11.61 -0.54 8.00
N ASN A 87 -12.02 0.17 9.06
CA ASN A 87 -13.02 -0.33 10.01
C ASN A 87 -14.38 -0.56 9.35
N LYS A 88 -14.78 0.28 8.38
CA LYS A 88 -16.01 0.09 7.61
C LYS A 88 -15.95 -1.17 6.75
N VAL A 89 -14.89 -1.32 5.95
CA VAL A 89 -14.67 -2.50 5.09
C VAL A 89 -14.59 -3.78 5.94
N LYS A 90 -13.90 -3.71 7.07
CA LYS A 90 -13.79 -4.78 8.06
C LYS A 90 -15.15 -5.17 8.65
N LYS A 91 -16.00 -4.20 9.00
CA LYS A 91 -17.35 -4.47 9.52
C LYS A 91 -18.24 -5.12 8.44
N GLU A 92 -18.09 -4.72 7.18
CA GLU A 92 -18.79 -5.34 6.06
C GLU A 92 -18.27 -6.75 5.74
N SER A 93 -16.95 -6.98 5.82
CA SER A 93 -16.36 -8.30 5.67
C SER A 93 -16.83 -9.22 6.79
N LEU A 94 -16.72 -8.83 8.06
CA LEU A 94 -17.19 -9.59 9.24
C LEU A 94 -18.67 -10.00 9.13
N ARG A 95 -19.54 -9.12 8.62
CA ARG A 95 -20.95 -9.43 8.37
C ARG A 95 -21.17 -10.46 7.25
N LYS A 96 -20.25 -10.53 6.26
CA LYS A 96 -20.24 -11.60 5.25
C LYS A 96 -19.61 -12.88 5.78
N VAL A 97 -18.58 -12.78 6.64
CA VAL A 97 -17.90 -13.92 7.28
C VAL A 97 -18.86 -14.73 8.14
N SER A 98 -19.70 -14.08 8.94
CA SER A 98 -20.70 -14.78 9.75
C SER A 98 -21.70 -15.59 8.91
N LYS A 99 -21.78 -15.33 7.60
CA LYS A 99 -22.55 -16.11 6.63
C LYS A 99 -21.72 -17.10 5.79
N LEU A 100 -20.39 -17.05 5.84
CA LEU A 100 -19.50 -17.82 4.96
C LEU A 100 -18.59 -18.75 5.76
N ASN A 101 -18.81 -20.05 5.62
CA ASN A 101 -18.06 -21.12 6.29
C ASN A 101 -16.68 -21.34 5.62
N VAL A 102 -15.72 -20.44 5.83
CA VAL A 102 -14.31 -20.78 5.57
C VAL A 102 -13.83 -21.68 6.71
N LYS A 103 -14.01 -22.98 6.56
CA LYS A 103 -13.64 -23.97 7.57
C LYS A 103 -12.26 -24.59 7.26
N TYR A 104 -11.34 -24.47 8.21
CA TYR A 104 -10.13 -25.29 8.29
C TYR A 104 -10.14 -26.02 9.64
N PRO A 105 -9.87 -27.32 9.69
CA PRO A 105 -9.89 -28.07 10.94
C PRO A 105 -8.63 -27.77 11.76
N PHE A 106 -8.65 -26.67 12.53
CA PHE A 106 -7.52 -26.29 13.40
C PHE A 106 -7.23 -27.28 14.56
N GLY A 107 -7.98 -28.38 14.65
CA GLY A 107 -7.71 -29.49 15.58
C GLY A 107 -6.78 -30.58 15.02
N ASP A 108 -6.55 -30.61 13.70
CA ASP A 108 -5.76 -31.64 13.02
C ASP A 108 -4.72 -31.02 12.08
N TYR A 109 -3.67 -31.78 11.76
CA TYR A 109 -2.69 -31.38 10.76
C TYR A 109 -3.19 -31.67 9.35
N GLY A 110 -3.39 -30.62 8.55
CA GLY A 110 -3.80 -30.72 7.16
C GLY A 110 -2.65 -31.07 6.22
N SER A 111 -2.98 -31.69 5.09
CA SER A 111 -2.01 -31.91 4.02
C SER A 111 -1.61 -30.58 3.37
N TYR A 112 -0.47 -30.54 2.67
CA TYR A 112 -0.07 -29.36 1.89
C TYR A 112 -1.17 -28.87 0.94
N ASN A 113 -1.91 -29.77 0.30
CA ASN A 113 -3.03 -29.41 -0.59
C ASN A 113 -4.18 -28.75 0.18
N ASP A 114 -4.47 -29.20 1.40
CA ASP A 114 -5.50 -28.60 2.25
C ASP A 114 -5.09 -27.19 2.69
N MET A 115 -3.81 -27.00 3.04
CA MET A 115 -3.26 -25.70 3.39
C MET A 115 -3.37 -24.71 2.22
N LEU A 116 -2.99 -25.12 1.01
CA LEU A 116 -3.14 -24.30 -0.20
C LEU A 116 -4.60 -23.98 -0.50
N LYS A 117 -5.48 -24.99 -0.42
CA LYS A 117 -6.92 -24.82 -0.65
C LYS A 117 -7.49 -23.79 0.33
N TYR A 118 -7.08 -23.83 1.59
CA TYR A 118 -7.48 -22.85 2.58
C TYR A 118 -7.01 -21.43 2.23
N MET A 119 -5.72 -21.24 1.91
CA MET A 119 -5.21 -19.90 1.52
C MET A 119 -5.94 -19.32 0.30
N ARG A 120 -6.20 -20.14 -0.72
CA ARG A 120 -6.97 -19.72 -1.91
C ARG A 120 -8.41 -19.37 -1.57
N THR A 121 -9.02 -20.12 -0.66
CA THR A 121 -10.37 -19.84 -0.16
C THR A 121 -10.40 -18.49 0.59
N ILE A 122 -9.38 -18.20 1.40
CA ILE A 122 -9.24 -16.90 2.06
C ILE A 122 -9.09 -15.76 1.04
N GLU A 123 -8.28 -15.92 -0.01
CA GLU A 123 -8.20 -14.91 -1.08
C GLU A 123 -9.56 -14.68 -1.76
N PHE A 124 -10.26 -15.76 -2.11
CA PHE A 124 -11.55 -15.70 -2.78
C PHE A 124 -12.59 -14.92 -1.98
N TYR A 125 -12.65 -15.13 -0.66
CA TYR A 125 -13.62 -14.44 0.20
C TYR A 125 -13.19 -13.05 0.66
N TYR A 126 -11.88 -12.77 0.75
CA TYR A 126 -11.35 -11.50 1.25
C TYR A 126 -10.43 -10.74 0.26
N PRO A 127 -10.79 -10.63 -1.04
CA PRO A 127 -9.86 -10.14 -2.08
C PRO A 127 -9.45 -8.67 -1.92
N HIS A 128 -10.10 -7.94 -1.03
CA HIS A 128 -9.82 -6.54 -0.72
C HIS A 128 -8.68 -6.36 0.30
N ILE A 129 -8.42 -7.38 1.12
CA ILE A 129 -7.36 -7.39 2.15
C ILE A 129 -6.35 -8.51 1.96
N THR A 130 -6.65 -9.52 1.13
CA THR A 130 -5.74 -10.64 0.86
C THR A 130 -5.43 -10.76 -0.62
N LYS A 131 -4.24 -11.28 -0.91
CA LYS A 131 -3.81 -11.63 -2.26
C LYS A 131 -2.86 -12.81 -2.19
N LEU A 132 -3.15 -13.87 -2.94
CA LEU A 132 -2.24 -15.00 -3.09
C LEU A 132 -1.07 -14.57 -3.97
N VAL A 133 0.13 -14.93 -3.56
CA VAL A 133 1.38 -14.62 -4.27
C VAL A 133 2.13 -15.91 -4.46
N ARG A 134 2.38 -16.26 -5.73
CA ARG A 134 3.28 -17.36 -6.06
C ARG A 134 4.70 -16.84 -6.06
N ILE A 135 5.54 -17.37 -5.18
CA ILE A 135 6.96 -17.01 -5.08
C ILE A 135 7.85 -17.92 -5.90
N GLY A 136 7.40 -19.14 -6.20
CA GLY A 136 8.18 -20.06 -7.04
C GLY A 136 7.55 -21.43 -7.25
N LYS A 137 8.43 -22.40 -7.47
CA LYS A 137 8.14 -23.84 -7.56
C LYS A 137 9.19 -24.61 -6.74
N THR A 138 8.79 -25.71 -6.12
CA THR A 138 9.70 -26.65 -5.48
C THR A 138 10.48 -27.43 -6.55
N HIS A 139 11.48 -28.19 -6.11
CA HIS A 139 12.23 -29.10 -6.97
C HIS A 139 11.32 -30.11 -7.69
N GLU A 140 10.28 -30.59 -7.00
CA GLU A 140 9.27 -31.52 -7.54
C GLU A 140 8.17 -30.83 -8.35
N GLY A 141 8.28 -29.51 -8.57
CA GLY A 141 7.35 -28.73 -9.39
C GLY A 141 6.10 -28.21 -8.67
N ALA A 142 5.97 -28.47 -7.36
CA ALA A 142 4.85 -27.97 -6.56
C ALA A 142 4.91 -26.43 -6.40
N PRO A 143 3.79 -25.71 -6.40
CA PRO A 143 3.80 -24.25 -6.34
C PRO A 143 4.14 -23.72 -4.94
N ILE A 144 5.18 -22.88 -4.80
CA ILE A 144 5.43 -22.22 -3.53
C ILE A 144 4.58 -20.94 -3.49
N GLU A 145 3.53 -20.96 -2.67
CA GLU A 145 2.53 -19.89 -2.55
C GLU A 145 2.55 -19.29 -1.14
N GLY A 146 2.39 -17.98 -1.06
CA GLY A 146 2.17 -17.24 0.18
C GLY A 146 0.94 -16.35 0.08
N LEU A 147 0.44 -15.88 1.22
CA LEU A 147 -0.71 -15.00 1.29
C LEU A 147 -0.28 -13.61 1.75
N LYS A 148 -0.35 -12.62 0.85
CA LYS A 148 -0.17 -11.22 1.21
C LYS A 148 -1.43 -10.73 1.90
N ILE A 149 -1.30 -10.19 3.11
CA ILE A 149 -2.41 -9.62 3.88
C ILE A 149 -2.14 -8.14 4.14
N GLY A 150 -3.14 -7.28 3.92
CA GLY A 150 -3.09 -5.88 4.31
C GLY A 150 -4.10 -5.00 3.57
N TYR A 151 -4.36 -3.82 4.13
CA TYR A 151 -5.26 -2.83 3.56
C TYR A 151 -4.56 -1.46 3.42
N PRO A 152 -4.66 -0.77 2.27
CA PRO A 152 -5.11 -1.28 0.97
C PRO A 152 -4.12 -2.33 0.42
N ILE A 153 -4.59 -3.43 -0.15
CA ILE A 153 -3.73 -4.56 -0.57
C ILE A 153 -2.70 -4.19 -1.66
N ARG A 154 -3.03 -3.19 -2.49
CA ARG A 154 -2.18 -2.70 -3.60
C ARG A 154 -1.13 -1.68 -3.17
N ASP A 155 -1.21 -1.16 -1.96
CA ASP A 155 -0.25 -0.18 -1.47
C ASP A 155 1.08 -0.87 -1.10
N ILE A 156 2.16 -0.42 -1.73
CA ILE A 156 3.53 -0.93 -1.57
C ILE A 156 4.41 -0.05 -0.67
N ASN A 157 3.94 1.14 -0.28
CA ASN A 157 4.72 2.09 0.54
C ASN A 157 4.61 1.81 2.05
N LYS A 158 4.04 0.67 2.42
CA LYS A 158 3.81 0.28 3.81
C LYS A 158 4.92 -0.66 4.27
N ARG A 159 5.28 -0.58 5.55
CA ARG A 159 6.16 -1.56 6.17
C ARG A 159 5.50 -2.94 6.09
N ALA A 160 6.30 -3.93 5.75
CA ALA A 160 5.89 -5.32 5.70
C ALA A 160 6.72 -6.12 6.71
N PHE A 161 6.12 -7.15 7.27
CA PHE A 161 6.82 -8.21 7.98
C PHE A 161 6.58 -9.51 7.21
N TRP A 162 7.61 -10.34 7.14
CA TRP A 162 7.57 -11.64 6.48
C TRP A 162 7.48 -12.72 7.54
N ILE A 163 6.58 -13.67 7.35
CA ILE A 163 6.43 -14.85 8.19
C ILE A 163 6.48 -16.04 7.24
N ASP A 164 7.46 -16.92 7.45
CA ASP A 164 7.51 -18.23 6.86
C ASP A 164 7.30 -19.31 7.92
N ALA A 165 7.00 -20.51 7.45
CA ALA A 165 6.75 -21.66 8.29
C ALA A 165 7.11 -22.95 7.55
N ASN A 166 7.38 -24.01 8.32
CA ASN A 166 7.63 -25.35 7.82
C ASN A 166 8.83 -25.44 6.83
N ILE A 167 9.93 -24.74 7.15
CA ILE A 167 11.21 -24.91 6.44
C ILE A 167 11.77 -26.33 6.66
N HIS A 168 11.59 -26.89 7.86
CA HIS A 168 11.87 -28.30 8.14
C HIS A 168 10.59 -29.12 8.04
N ALA A 169 10.55 -30.10 7.13
CA ALA A 169 9.34 -30.88 6.80
C ALA A 169 8.72 -31.66 7.98
N ARG A 170 9.41 -31.84 9.11
CA ARG A 170 8.91 -32.53 10.31
C ARG A 170 8.33 -31.59 11.37
N GLU A 171 8.40 -30.27 11.16
CA GLU A 171 7.94 -29.27 12.13
C GLU A 171 6.50 -28.83 11.85
N TRP A 172 5.56 -29.79 11.83
CA TRP A 172 4.19 -29.55 11.36
C TRP A 172 3.42 -28.48 12.16
N ALA A 173 3.77 -28.32 13.44
CA ALA A 173 3.25 -27.25 14.29
C ALA A 173 3.49 -25.85 13.71
N SER A 174 4.64 -25.62 13.04
CA SER A 174 5.00 -24.33 12.45
C SER A 174 3.98 -23.89 11.39
N SER A 175 3.68 -24.76 10.41
CA SER A 175 2.68 -24.50 9.38
C SER A 175 1.29 -24.27 9.97
N HIS A 176 0.92 -25.04 10.99
CA HIS A 176 -0.37 -24.88 11.66
C HIS A 176 -0.50 -23.53 12.35
N THR A 177 0.57 -23.08 13.03
CA THR A 177 0.62 -21.75 13.65
C THR A 177 0.50 -20.63 12.62
N ALA A 178 1.17 -20.75 11.46
CA ALA A 178 1.04 -19.75 10.39
C ALA A 178 -0.38 -19.66 9.83
N LEU A 179 -1.04 -20.81 9.60
CA LEU A 179 -2.44 -20.83 9.16
C LEU A 179 -3.39 -20.26 10.22
N TYR A 180 -3.13 -20.55 11.49
CA TYR A 180 -3.91 -19.99 12.59
C TYR A 180 -3.75 -18.48 12.65
N PHE A 181 -2.54 -17.95 12.44
CA PHE A 181 -2.30 -16.52 12.36
C PHE A 181 -3.11 -15.87 11.22
N ILE A 182 -3.12 -16.50 10.03
CA ILE A 182 -3.96 -16.05 8.90
C ILE A 182 -5.43 -16.00 9.32
N ASN A 183 -5.93 -17.06 9.97
CA ASN A 183 -7.31 -17.13 10.45
C ASN A 183 -7.64 -15.98 11.42
N GLN A 184 -6.77 -15.71 12.40
CA GLN A 184 -6.99 -14.63 13.36
C GLN A 184 -7.05 -13.26 12.67
N VAL A 185 -6.14 -13.00 11.72
CA VAL A 185 -6.04 -11.70 11.05
C VAL A 185 -7.16 -11.47 10.03
N CYS A 186 -7.60 -12.51 9.32
CA CYS A 186 -8.57 -12.36 8.24
C CYS A 186 -10.02 -12.58 8.65
N ILE A 187 -10.28 -13.47 9.60
CA ILE A 187 -11.64 -13.93 9.95
C ILE A 187 -12.12 -13.34 11.27
N ILE A 188 -11.28 -13.38 12.31
CA ILE A 188 -11.71 -13.10 13.69
C ILE A 188 -11.53 -11.64 14.08
N LEU A 189 -10.52 -10.96 13.55
CA LEU A 189 -10.36 -9.52 13.73
C LEU A 189 -11.34 -8.76 12.87
#